data_AF-F9DJ71-F1
#
_entry.id   AF-F9DJ71-F1
#
_cell.length_a   1.000
_cell.length_b   1.000
_cell.length_c   1.000
_cell.angle_alpha   90.00
_cell.angle_beta   90.00
_cell.angle_gamma   90.00
#
_symmetry.space_group_name_H-M   'P 1'
#
loop_
_entity.id
_entity.type
_entity.pdbx_description
1 polymer ?
#
loop_
_entity_poly.entity_id
_entity_poly.type
_entity_poly.pdbx_seq_one_letter_code
_entity_poly.pdbx_strand_id
1 'polypeptide(L)'
;MAKKIQFSLIYRDMWQSSGKFQPRKDQLVRIAPVFVEMGCFARVETNGGAFEQVNLLAGENPNESVRAYTKILHDAGIQTHMLDRGLNALRMYPVPDDVRAMMYRVKHAQGVDIPRIFDGLNDIRNIAPSIKWAKEAGMIPQAALCITTSPVHTLEYYCELADKEIEAGAEELCLKDMAGIGQPAFLGKLTKMIKDKHPNIIIEYHGHSGPGLSMASMLEVAKNGADILDVAIEPLSWGMVHPDVISVQSMLKNAGFDVPEINMDAYMKARAMTQEFIDEWLGYFINPKNKISSSLLLECGLPGGMMGSMMADLGGIHTTINNLRKKKGEPELSLDDLLVKLFDEVAYVWPRVGYPPLVTPFSQYTKNIALMNLLTIEQGKGRFAMMDDSMWGMILGKSGKVPGKIADELVELAKQKGYEFTDADPHTLLPNALDSFRKEMDENGWEYGQDDEELFELAMHPEQYRNYKSGQAKKNFLADLQKAKDAKLGAKVSIEEATAFKHAKADAIVAPVKGQVFWEFQGDGEAAPAVEPFIGKEYKEGEKFCYILAPWGEFVEIPAALGGKLVEINAKQGSKINKGDVLAYIQRNEK
;
A
#
# COMPACT_ATOMS: atom_id res chain seq x y z
N MET A 1 17.72 -2.41 -38.26
CA MET A 1 17.99 -3.11 -36.99
C MET A 1 16.67 -3.23 -36.25
N ALA A 2 16.41 -4.36 -35.59
CA ALA A 2 15.21 -4.51 -34.76
C ALA A 2 15.21 -3.43 -33.66
N LYS A 3 14.05 -2.88 -33.33
CA LYS A 3 13.95 -1.89 -32.26
C LYS A 3 14.22 -2.57 -30.92
N LYS A 4 15.11 -1.99 -30.13
CA LYS A 4 15.40 -2.46 -28.77
C LYS A 4 14.27 -2.05 -27.81
N ILE A 5 13.80 -2.98 -26.99
CA ILE A 5 12.90 -2.73 -25.87
C ILE A 5 13.59 -3.20 -24.59
N GLN A 6 13.62 -2.35 -23.57
CA GLN A 6 14.20 -2.68 -22.26
C GLN A 6 13.09 -3.09 -21.27
N PHE A 7 13.48 -3.84 -20.24
CA PHE A 7 12.58 -4.25 -19.16
C PHE A 7 12.90 -3.53 -17.86
N SER A 8 11.83 -3.17 -17.13
CA SER A 8 11.86 -2.60 -15.80
C SER A 8 11.12 -3.54 -14.84
N LEU A 9 11.81 -4.09 -13.84
CA LEU A 9 11.19 -4.98 -12.85
C LEU A 9 10.50 -4.16 -11.76
N ILE A 10 9.17 -4.24 -11.69
CA ILE A 10 8.37 -3.51 -10.70
C ILE A 10 8.26 -4.24 -9.34
N TYR A 11 9.37 -4.68 -8.75
CA TYR A 11 9.34 -5.55 -7.57
C TYR A 11 8.60 -4.92 -6.37
N ARG A 12 8.73 -3.61 -6.14
CA ARG A 12 7.96 -2.87 -5.12
C ARG A 12 6.45 -2.96 -5.38
N ASP A 13 5.99 -2.66 -6.58
CA ASP A 13 4.57 -2.70 -6.92
C ASP A 13 3.98 -4.12 -6.95
N MET A 14 4.81 -5.15 -7.22
CA MET A 14 4.38 -6.55 -7.15
C MET A 14 3.83 -6.93 -5.78
N TRP A 15 4.54 -6.55 -4.71
CA TRP A 15 4.11 -6.81 -3.34
C TRP A 15 2.94 -5.93 -2.94
N GLN A 16 2.97 -4.64 -3.28
CA GLN A 16 1.89 -3.70 -2.95
C GLN A 16 0.56 -4.08 -3.61
N SER A 17 0.61 -4.61 -4.83
CA SER A 17 -0.58 -5.08 -5.55
C SER A 17 -1.10 -6.43 -5.04
N SER A 18 -0.22 -7.23 -4.42
CA SER A 18 -0.56 -8.55 -3.91
C SER A 18 -1.06 -8.51 -2.47
N GLY A 19 -0.47 -7.67 -1.62
CA GLY A 19 -0.74 -7.62 -0.19
C GLY A 19 -0.31 -6.30 0.47
N LYS A 20 -0.31 -6.29 1.81
CA LYS A 20 -0.08 -5.08 2.61
C LYS A 20 1.39 -4.70 2.77
N PHE A 21 2.26 -5.68 3.01
CA PHE A 21 3.65 -5.46 3.42
C PHE A 21 4.64 -5.77 2.29
N GLN A 22 5.87 -5.29 2.48
CA GLN A 22 6.99 -5.40 1.55
C GLN A 22 8.08 -6.30 2.14
N PRO A 23 8.97 -6.89 1.31
CA PRO A 23 10.14 -7.60 1.81
C PRO A 23 11.03 -6.68 2.64
N ARG A 24 11.58 -7.23 3.72
CA ARG A 24 12.53 -6.52 4.60
C ARG A 24 13.91 -6.43 3.95
N LYS A 25 14.79 -5.61 4.53
CA LYS A 25 16.21 -5.48 4.15
C LYS A 25 16.89 -6.83 3.89
N ASP A 26 16.75 -7.79 4.81
CA ASP A 26 17.38 -9.12 4.70
C ASP A 26 16.89 -9.90 3.46
N GLN A 27 15.61 -9.78 3.12
CA GLN A 27 15.02 -10.41 1.94
C GLN A 27 15.42 -9.69 0.64
N LEU A 28 15.41 -8.35 0.63
CA LEU A 28 15.79 -7.52 -0.52
C LEU A 28 17.27 -7.71 -0.89
N VAL A 29 18.17 -7.70 0.08
CA VAL A 29 19.61 -7.92 -0.14
C VAL A 29 19.90 -9.33 -0.67
N ARG A 30 19.10 -10.33 -0.29
CA ARG A 30 19.23 -11.70 -0.79
C ARG A 30 18.80 -11.84 -2.25
N ILE A 31 17.73 -11.15 -2.66
CA ILE A 31 17.17 -11.31 -4.00
C ILE A 31 17.79 -10.39 -5.06
N ALA A 32 18.32 -9.23 -4.67
CA ALA A 32 18.93 -8.28 -5.60
C ALA A 32 20.04 -8.87 -6.48
N PRO A 33 21.00 -9.68 -5.95
CA PRO A 33 22.02 -10.32 -6.77
C PRO A 33 21.43 -11.29 -7.81
N VAL A 34 20.26 -11.87 -7.53
CA VAL A 34 19.56 -12.77 -8.46
C VAL A 34 18.97 -11.98 -9.62
N PHE A 35 18.48 -10.76 -9.38
CA PHE A 35 18.04 -9.86 -10.45
C PHE A 35 19.20 -9.45 -11.37
N VAL A 36 20.37 -9.19 -10.78
CA VAL A 36 21.61 -8.95 -11.54
C VAL A 36 22.00 -10.18 -12.36
N GLU A 37 21.99 -11.38 -11.77
CA GLU A 37 22.29 -12.65 -12.44
C GLU A 37 21.29 -12.95 -13.58
N MET A 38 20.05 -12.46 -13.47
CA MET A 38 19.02 -12.62 -14.50
C MET A 38 19.37 -11.90 -15.80
N GLY A 39 20.06 -10.74 -15.69
CA GLY A 39 20.67 -10.02 -16.81
C GLY A 39 19.72 -9.33 -17.78
N CYS A 40 18.41 -9.30 -17.49
CA CYS A 40 17.40 -8.79 -18.42
C CYS A 40 16.79 -7.43 -18.05
N PHE A 41 17.08 -6.91 -16.85
CA PHE A 41 16.49 -5.66 -16.37
C PHE A 41 17.43 -4.48 -16.58
N ALA A 42 16.93 -3.42 -17.22
CA ALA A 42 17.59 -2.13 -17.24
C ALA A 42 17.25 -1.30 -15.99
N ARG A 43 16.09 -1.60 -15.38
CA ARG A 43 15.56 -0.89 -14.21
C ARG A 43 14.92 -1.83 -13.21
N VAL A 44 14.92 -1.42 -11.95
CA VAL A 44 14.14 -2.07 -10.89
C VAL A 44 13.45 -1.03 -10.03
N GLU A 45 12.16 -1.20 -9.79
CA GLU A 45 11.41 -0.39 -8.85
C GLU A 45 11.70 -0.83 -7.42
N THR A 46 12.26 0.07 -6.61
CA THR A 46 12.82 -0.29 -5.30
C THR A 46 12.02 0.26 -4.12
N ASN A 47 11.44 1.45 -4.25
CA ASN A 47 10.80 2.16 -3.13
C ASN A 47 9.67 3.09 -3.61
N GLY A 48 9.22 4.00 -2.73
CA GLY A 48 8.07 4.86 -2.97
C GLY A 48 6.75 4.10 -2.91
N GLY A 49 5.69 4.71 -3.45
CA GLY A 49 4.33 4.17 -3.29
C GLY A 49 3.93 4.13 -1.81
N ALA A 50 3.83 2.93 -1.23
CA ALA A 50 3.59 2.71 0.20
C ALA A 50 4.81 2.14 0.95
N PHE A 51 5.96 1.94 0.31
CA PHE A 51 7.10 1.19 0.84
C PHE A 51 7.59 1.70 2.20
N GLU A 52 7.86 3.01 2.32
CA GLU A 52 8.35 3.66 3.53
C GLU A 52 7.35 3.51 4.68
N GLN A 53 6.09 3.86 4.41
CA GLN A 53 5.01 3.79 5.39
C GLN A 53 4.84 2.37 5.96
N VAL A 54 4.85 1.34 5.11
CA VAL A 54 4.61 -0.03 5.56
C VAL A 54 5.80 -0.65 6.30
N ASN A 55 7.02 -0.23 5.99
CA ASN A 55 8.21 -0.59 6.78
C ASN A 55 8.15 0.02 8.17
N LEU A 56 7.83 1.32 8.28
CA LEU A 56 7.62 1.97 9.59
C LEU A 56 6.51 1.27 10.39
N LEU A 57 5.40 0.89 9.74
CA LEU A 57 4.32 0.12 10.37
C LEU A 57 4.75 -1.29 10.82
N ALA A 58 5.71 -1.91 10.13
CA ALA A 58 6.31 -3.19 10.53
C ALA A 58 7.34 -3.03 11.67
N GLY A 59 7.64 -1.79 12.07
CA GLY A 59 8.66 -1.47 13.06
C GLY A 59 10.08 -1.58 12.49
N GLU A 60 10.25 -1.36 11.20
CA GLU A 60 11.53 -1.41 10.49
C GLU A 60 11.91 -0.02 9.95
N ASN A 61 13.22 0.24 9.84
CA ASN A 61 13.72 1.45 9.20
C ASN A 61 13.75 1.26 7.66
N PRO A 62 12.95 1.99 6.87
CA PRO A 62 12.97 1.86 5.42
C PRO A 62 14.29 2.29 4.78
N ASN A 63 14.99 3.28 5.34
CA ASN A 63 16.19 3.87 4.74
C ASN A 63 17.31 2.84 4.55
N GLU A 64 17.55 2.02 5.56
CA GLU A 64 18.54 0.94 5.47
C GLU A 64 18.22 -0.08 4.38
N SER A 65 16.94 -0.35 4.16
CA SER A 65 16.47 -1.28 3.13
C SER A 65 16.69 -0.68 1.74
N VAL A 66 16.35 0.60 1.54
CA VAL A 66 16.56 1.29 0.26
C VAL A 66 18.04 1.32 -0.08
N ARG A 67 18.91 1.85 0.80
CA ARG A 67 20.35 1.95 0.54
C ARG A 67 20.99 0.61 0.20
N ALA A 68 20.68 -0.44 0.97
CA ALA A 68 21.28 -1.74 0.76
C ALA A 68 20.82 -2.37 -0.56
N TYR A 69 19.55 -2.17 -0.92
CA TYR A 69 18.97 -2.73 -2.14
C TYR A 69 19.45 -1.99 -3.40
N THR A 70 19.38 -0.66 -3.40
CA THR A 70 19.82 0.18 -4.53
C THR A 70 21.32 0.02 -4.79
N LYS A 71 22.15 -0.08 -3.73
CA LYS A 71 23.59 -0.27 -3.90
C LYS A 71 23.94 -1.48 -4.75
N ILE A 72 23.33 -2.64 -4.50
CA ILE A 72 23.62 -3.88 -5.24
C ILE A 72 23.23 -3.75 -6.72
N LEU A 73 22.08 -3.12 -6.98
CA LEU A 73 21.58 -2.90 -8.34
C LEU A 73 22.43 -1.88 -9.10
N HIS A 74 22.78 -0.77 -8.46
CA HIS A 74 23.60 0.29 -9.04
C HIS A 74 25.05 -0.17 -9.30
N ASP A 75 25.65 -0.95 -8.40
CA ASP A 75 26.97 -1.56 -8.61
C ASP A 75 26.99 -2.47 -9.86
N ALA A 76 25.82 -2.99 -10.27
CA ALA A 76 25.64 -3.78 -11.48
C ALA A 76 25.20 -2.97 -12.71
N GLY A 77 25.07 -1.64 -12.60
CA GLY A 77 24.63 -0.75 -13.67
C GLY A 77 23.13 -0.77 -13.96
N ILE A 78 22.31 -1.30 -13.03
CA ILE A 78 20.85 -1.27 -13.13
C ILE A 78 20.33 0.01 -12.47
N GLN A 79 19.58 0.82 -13.20
CA GLN A 79 18.95 2.01 -12.63
C GLN A 79 17.83 1.61 -11.67
N THR A 80 17.63 2.40 -10.63
CA THR A 80 16.54 2.18 -9.68
C THR A 80 15.53 3.33 -9.74
N HIS A 81 14.26 2.99 -9.56
CA HIS A 81 13.20 3.99 -9.60
C HIS A 81 12.21 3.82 -8.45
N MET A 82 11.49 4.92 -8.18
CA MET A 82 10.47 5.00 -7.14
C MET A 82 9.18 5.58 -7.70
N LEU A 83 8.05 5.26 -7.08
CA LEU A 83 6.78 5.90 -7.39
C LEU A 83 6.51 7.08 -6.44
N ASP A 84 6.26 8.24 -7.01
CA ASP A 84 6.10 9.51 -6.30
C ASP A 84 4.81 10.24 -6.71
N ARG A 85 4.02 10.71 -5.74
CA ARG A 85 2.86 11.58 -6.01
C ARG A 85 3.31 13.04 -5.95
N GLY A 86 3.17 13.78 -7.05
CA GLY A 86 3.70 15.14 -7.16
C GLY A 86 3.34 16.06 -5.98
N LEU A 87 2.05 16.10 -5.60
CA LEU A 87 1.59 16.91 -4.46
C LEU A 87 1.75 16.21 -3.10
N ASN A 88 1.58 14.89 -3.05
CA ASN A 88 1.41 14.14 -1.78
C ASN A 88 2.62 13.27 -1.40
N ALA A 89 3.67 13.25 -2.21
CA ALA A 89 4.82 12.38 -2.08
C ALA A 89 4.44 10.91 -1.78
N LEU A 90 4.82 10.44 -0.60
CA LEU A 90 4.66 9.06 -0.13
C LEU A 90 3.55 8.94 0.93
N ARG A 91 2.67 9.95 1.07
CA ARG A 91 1.55 9.96 2.02
C ARG A 91 0.22 10.28 1.33
N MET A 92 -0.89 10.30 2.08
CA MET A 92 -2.24 10.47 1.53
C MET A 92 -2.71 11.93 1.42
N TYR A 93 -1.93 12.88 1.93
CA TYR A 93 -2.26 14.30 1.98
C TYR A 93 -1.07 15.15 1.47
N PRO A 94 -1.32 16.39 1.01
CA PRO A 94 -0.28 17.25 0.43
C PRO A 94 0.94 17.44 1.34
N VAL A 95 2.13 17.60 0.75
CA VAL A 95 3.42 17.73 1.46
C VAL A 95 4.04 19.10 1.20
N PRO A 96 4.52 19.81 2.25
CA PRO A 96 5.22 21.07 2.09
C PRO A 96 6.45 20.99 1.17
N ASP A 97 6.69 22.07 0.42
CA ASP A 97 7.75 22.17 -0.59
C ASP A 97 9.15 21.85 -0.04
N ASP A 98 9.46 22.30 1.18
CA ASP A 98 10.75 22.07 1.80
C ASP A 98 11.00 20.59 2.11
N VAL A 99 9.98 19.88 2.61
CA VAL A 99 9.99 18.42 2.81
C VAL A 99 10.09 17.68 1.49
N ARG A 100 9.38 18.13 0.43
CA ARG A 100 9.48 17.56 -0.93
C ARG A 100 10.91 17.67 -1.47
N ALA A 101 11.49 18.86 -1.41
CA ALA A 101 12.84 19.12 -1.90
C ALA A 101 13.91 18.32 -1.11
N MET A 102 13.70 18.09 0.19
CA MET A 102 14.57 17.23 0.98
C MET A 102 14.41 15.75 0.62
N MET A 103 13.19 15.27 0.38
CA MET A 103 12.92 13.88 -0.03
C MET A 103 13.77 13.51 -1.25
N TYR A 104 13.80 14.33 -2.30
CA TYR A 104 14.59 14.02 -3.49
C TYR A 104 16.09 13.95 -3.22
N ARG A 105 16.62 14.85 -2.39
CA ARG A 105 18.03 14.82 -1.97
C ARG A 105 18.36 13.53 -1.22
N VAL A 106 17.50 13.14 -0.27
CA VAL A 106 17.63 11.89 0.49
C VAL A 106 17.56 10.68 -0.45
N LYS A 107 16.55 10.61 -1.32
CA LYS A 107 16.36 9.47 -2.24
C LYS A 107 17.50 9.35 -3.25
N HIS A 108 18.00 10.47 -3.76
CA HIS A 108 19.20 10.46 -4.60
C HIS A 108 20.43 9.94 -3.82
N ALA A 109 20.66 10.42 -2.59
CA ALA A 109 21.74 9.94 -1.73
C ALA A 109 21.60 8.44 -1.37
N GLN A 110 20.37 7.93 -1.33
CA GLN A 110 20.08 6.51 -1.19
C GLN A 110 20.38 5.68 -2.44
N GLY A 111 20.72 6.30 -3.57
CA GLY A 111 20.99 5.63 -4.84
C GLY A 111 19.75 5.40 -5.71
N VAL A 112 18.69 6.19 -5.51
CA VAL A 112 17.51 6.20 -6.39
C VAL A 112 17.78 7.13 -7.56
N ASP A 113 17.63 6.63 -8.79
CA ASP A 113 17.94 7.39 -10.01
C ASP A 113 16.72 8.17 -10.52
N ILE A 114 15.54 7.52 -10.52
CA ILE A 114 14.36 8.01 -11.22
C ILE A 114 13.16 8.10 -10.26
N PRO A 115 12.64 9.30 -9.96
CA PRO A 115 11.30 9.46 -9.43
C PRO A 115 10.30 9.45 -10.58
N ARG A 116 9.39 8.46 -10.57
CA ARG A 116 8.20 8.44 -11.42
C ARG A 116 7.11 9.28 -10.76
N ILE A 117 6.98 10.52 -11.21
CA ILE A 117 6.15 11.57 -10.63
C ILE A 117 4.79 11.55 -11.33
N PHE A 118 3.72 11.32 -10.57
CA PHE A 118 2.36 11.43 -11.09
C PHE A 118 1.49 12.33 -10.22
N ASP A 119 0.45 12.90 -10.83
CA ASP A 119 -0.66 13.51 -10.10
C ASP A 119 -1.95 12.76 -10.43
N GLY A 120 -2.78 12.53 -9.42
CA GLY A 120 -4.01 11.75 -9.61
C GLY A 120 -5.10 12.49 -10.39
N LEU A 121 -4.99 13.80 -10.56
CA LEU A 121 -5.85 14.61 -11.45
C LEU A 121 -5.18 14.89 -12.79
N ASN A 122 -3.95 14.41 -13.01
CA ASN A 122 -3.10 14.82 -14.15
C ASN A 122 -2.90 16.35 -14.21
N ASP A 123 -2.90 17.04 -13.06
CA ASP A 123 -2.68 18.49 -13.00
C ASP A 123 -1.18 18.81 -12.98
N ILE A 124 -0.69 19.44 -14.05
CA ILE A 124 0.71 19.86 -14.18
C ILE A 124 1.20 20.71 -13.00
N ARG A 125 0.32 21.49 -12.35
CA ARG A 125 0.69 22.32 -11.18
C ARG A 125 1.19 21.48 -10.01
N ASN A 126 0.65 20.28 -9.86
CA ASN A 126 1.08 19.32 -8.84
C ASN A 126 2.36 18.57 -9.24
N ILE A 127 2.69 18.51 -10.54
CA ILE A 127 3.81 17.72 -11.09
C ILE A 127 5.06 18.59 -11.31
N ALA A 128 4.93 19.81 -11.82
CA ALA A 128 6.05 20.65 -12.22
C ALA A 128 7.04 21.00 -11.08
N PRO A 129 6.59 21.34 -9.85
CA PRO A 129 7.53 21.58 -8.74
C PRO A 129 8.38 20.35 -8.42
N SER A 130 7.78 19.16 -8.52
CA SER A 130 8.40 17.86 -8.29
C SER A 130 9.48 17.54 -9.31
N ILE A 131 9.22 17.81 -10.60
CA ILE A 131 10.22 17.69 -11.67
C ILE A 131 11.44 18.57 -11.37
N LYS A 132 11.20 19.83 -10.99
CA LYS A 132 12.26 20.77 -10.64
C LYS A 132 13.11 20.26 -9.48
N TRP A 133 12.51 19.90 -8.35
CA TRP A 133 13.26 19.46 -7.17
C TRP A 133 13.99 18.13 -7.37
N ALA A 134 13.42 17.20 -8.13
CA ALA A 134 14.09 15.97 -8.53
C ALA A 134 15.37 16.27 -9.34
N LYS A 135 15.28 17.19 -10.30
CA LYS A 135 16.43 17.60 -11.11
C LYS A 135 17.49 18.33 -10.30
N GLU A 136 17.08 19.22 -9.39
CA GLU A 136 18.00 19.90 -8.45
C GLU A 136 18.73 18.92 -7.55
N ALA A 137 18.10 17.79 -7.20
CA ALA A 137 18.72 16.72 -6.42
C ALA A 137 19.66 15.82 -7.23
N GLY A 138 19.71 15.94 -8.57
CA GLY A 138 20.53 15.10 -9.45
C GLY A 138 19.86 13.83 -9.96
N MET A 139 18.52 13.74 -9.86
CA MET A 139 17.73 12.60 -10.35
C MET A 139 17.23 12.82 -11.78
N ILE A 140 16.76 11.76 -12.44
CA ILE A 140 16.13 11.77 -13.76
C ILE A 140 14.61 11.87 -13.59
N PRO A 141 13.98 13.06 -13.73
CA PRO A 141 12.55 13.20 -13.54
C PRO A 141 11.77 12.50 -14.65
N GLN A 142 11.03 11.44 -14.28
CA GLN A 142 10.08 10.77 -15.16
C GLN A 142 8.66 11.24 -14.79
N ALA A 143 8.03 12.03 -15.64
CA ALA A 143 6.65 12.47 -15.42
C ALA A 143 5.67 11.42 -15.96
N ALA A 144 4.51 11.26 -15.32
CA ALA A 144 3.60 10.17 -15.60
C ALA A 144 2.19 10.64 -15.97
N LEU A 145 1.74 10.20 -17.15
CA LEU A 145 0.39 10.37 -17.63
C LEU A 145 -0.47 9.25 -17.04
N CYS A 146 -1.34 9.57 -16.07
CA CYS A 146 -2.27 8.59 -15.51
C CYS A 146 -3.37 8.26 -16.52
N ILE A 147 -3.34 7.05 -17.08
CA ILE A 147 -4.19 6.63 -18.18
C ILE A 147 -5.58 6.23 -17.69
N THR A 148 -6.59 6.83 -18.30
CA THR A 148 -8.00 6.44 -18.22
C THR A 148 -8.71 6.75 -19.55
N THR A 149 -9.93 6.25 -19.71
CA THR A 149 -10.73 6.42 -20.94
C THR A 149 -12.04 7.12 -20.64
N SER A 150 -12.21 8.34 -21.17
CA SER A 150 -13.45 9.12 -21.05
C SER A 150 -13.55 10.12 -22.21
N PRO A 151 -14.69 10.81 -22.40
CA PRO A 151 -14.81 11.87 -23.41
C PRO A 151 -13.80 13.03 -23.28
N VAL A 152 -13.24 13.27 -22.09
CA VAL A 152 -12.24 14.34 -21.85
C VAL A 152 -10.81 13.88 -22.13
N HIS A 153 -10.54 12.59 -21.96
CA HIS A 153 -9.19 12.01 -22.01
C HIS A 153 -8.86 11.55 -23.44
N THR A 154 -8.69 12.52 -24.35
CA THR A 154 -8.37 12.28 -25.77
C THR A 154 -6.87 12.17 -26.02
N LEU A 155 -6.46 11.86 -27.26
CA LEU A 155 -5.04 11.87 -27.64
C LEU A 155 -4.42 13.26 -27.48
N GLU A 156 -5.18 14.30 -27.85
CA GLU A 156 -4.78 15.70 -27.74
C GLU A 156 -4.60 16.09 -26.28
N TYR A 157 -5.53 15.71 -25.39
CA TYR A 157 -5.40 15.93 -23.95
C TYR A 157 -4.07 15.40 -23.40
N TYR A 158 -3.75 14.12 -23.67
CA TYR A 158 -2.53 13.52 -23.15
C TYR A 158 -1.27 14.07 -23.84
N CYS A 159 -1.33 14.39 -25.14
CA CYS A 159 -0.20 15.00 -25.83
C CYS A 159 0.10 16.40 -25.30
N GLU A 160 -0.92 17.22 -25.02
CA GLU A 160 -0.74 18.54 -24.39
C GLU A 160 -0.19 18.43 -22.97
N LEU A 161 -0.60 17.42 -22.21
CA LEU A 161 -0.02 17.16 -20.89
C LEU A 161 1.45 16.74 -21.01
N ALA A 162 1.77 15.82 -21.93
CA ALA A 162 3.14 15.42 -22.21
C ALA A 162 4.03 16.62 -22.60
N ASP A 163 3.52 17.53 -23.44
CA ASP A 163 4.22 18.77 -23.79
C ASP A 163 4.54 19.60 -22.55
N LYS A 164 3.55 19.82 -21.67
CA LYS A 164 3.74 20.60 -20.45
C LYS A 164 4.70 19.95 -19.47
N GLU A 165 4.67 18.63 -19.33
CA GLU A 165 5.61 17.88 -18.49
C GLU A 165 7.05 17.98 -19.02
N ILE A 166 7.24 17.86 -20.34
CA ILE A 166 8.55 18.05 -20.99
C ILE A 166 9.03 19.50 -20.85
N GLU A 167 8.15 20.48 -21.06
CA GLU A 167 8.44 21.91 -20.86
C GLU A 167 8.83 22.22 -19.40
N ALA A 168 8.22 21.54 -18.44
CA ALA A 168 8.58 21.63 -17.02
C ALA A 168 9.95 20.97 -16.70
N GLY A 169 10.51 20.21 -17.64
CA GLY A 169 11.86 19.62 -17.54
C GLY A 169 11.88 18.12 -17.32
N ALA A 170 10.79 17.40 -17.52
CA ALA A 170 10.78 15.93 -17.52
C ALA A 170 11.72 15.39 -18.60
N GLU A 171 12.55 14.41 -18.24
CA GLU A 171 13.50 13.78 -19.15
C GLU A 171 12.93 12.48 -19.73
N GLU A 172 11.91 11.94 -19.08
CA GLU A 172 11.19 10.74 -19.49
C GLU A 172 9.70 10.87 -19.20
N LEU A 173 8.90 10.08 -19.93
CA LEU A 173 7.46 9.97 -19.71
C LEU A 173 7.07 8.53 -19.37
N CYS A 174 6.13 8.38 -18.45
CA CYS A 174 5.48 7.11 -18.16
C CYS A 174 4.00 7.14 -18.59
N LEU A 175 3.58 6.18 -19.41
CA LEU A 175 2.17 5.90 -19.64
C LEU A 175 1.68 4.99 -18.51
N LYS A 176 1.10 5.59 -17.47
CA LYS A 176 0.74 4.90 -16.23
C LYS A 176 -0.72 4.41 -16.26
N ASP A 177 -0.93 3.20 -16.77
CA ASP A 177 -2.21 2.49 -16.75
C ASP A 177 -2.40 1.72 -15.43
N MET A 178 -2.67 2.47 -14.36
CA MET A 178 -2.81 1.96 -13.00
C MET A 178 -3.94 0.94 -12.80
N ALA A 179 -4.97 0.97 -13.65
CA ALA A 179 -6.11 0.07 -13.58
C ALA A 179 -6.02 -1.08 -14.61
N GLY A 180 -5.11 -0.99 -15.59
CA GLY A 180 -5.00 -1.96 -16.68
C GLY A 180 -6.11 -1.84 -17.73
N ILE A 181 -6.76 -0.68 -17.81
CA ILE A 181 -7.95 -0.41 -18.65
C ILE A 181 -7.60 0.35 -19.93
N GLY A 182 -6.34 0.76 -20.08
CA GLY A 182 -5.86 1.51 -21.23
C GLY A 182 -6.11 0.72 -22.52
N GLN A 183 -6.86 1.32 -23.45
CA GLN A 183 -7.22 0.67 -24.70
C GLN A 183 -5.97 0.52 -25.58
N PRO A 184 -5.56 -0.69 -26.01
CA PRO A 184 -4.30 -0.91 -26.70
C PRO A 184 -4.10 -0.02 -27.94
N ALA A 185 -5.13 0.09 -28.78
CA ALA A 185 -5.09 0.92 -29.99
C ALA A 185 -4.98 2.43 -29.68
N PHE A 186 -5.55 2.89 -28.57
CA PHE A 186 -5.42 4.28 -28.12
C PHE A 186 -4.00 4.55 -27.61
N LEU A 187 -3.48 3.68 -26.76
CA LEU A 187 -2.13 3.77 -26.20
C LEU A 187 -1.05 3.75 -27.29
N GLY A 188 -1.20 2.89 -28.30
CA GLY A 188 -0.32 2.89 -29.46
C GLY A 188 -0.33 4.23 -30.21
N LYS A 189 -1.51 4.77 -30.51
CA LYS A 189 -1.64 6.09 -31.16
C LYS A 189 -1.06 7.21 -30.31
N LEU A 190 -1.30 7.21 -28.99
CA LEU A 190 -0.75 8.20 -28.07
C LEU A 190 0.78 8.15 -28.06
N THR A 191 1.34 6.95 -27.91
CA THR A 191 2.80 6.74 -27.93
C THR A 191 3.41 7.28 -29.23
N LYS A 192 2.79 6.97 -30.37
CA LYS A 192 3.24 7.48 -31.67
C LYS A 192 3.17 9.00 -31.74
N MET A 193 2.04 9.59 -31.33
CA MET A 193 1.83 11.04 -31.35
C MET A 193 2.88 11.78 -30.51
N ILE A 194 3.19 11.27 -29.31
CA ILE A 194 4.24 11.83 -28.45
C ILE A 194 5.61 11.69 -29.11
N LYS A 195 5.98 10.50 -29.62
CA LYS A 195 7.31 10.28 -30.23
C LYS A 195 7.50 11.01 -31.55
N ASP A 196 6.45 11.22 -32.34
CA ASP A 196 6.52 12.02 -33.56
C ASP A 196 6.86 13.50 -33.23
N LYS A 197 6.35 14.02 -32.10
CA LYS A 197 6.61 15.39 -31.65
C LYS A 197 7.91 15.53 -30.85
N HIS A 198 8.23 14.53 -30.04
CA HIS A 198 9.40 14.48 -29.15
C HIS A 198 10.21 13.19 -29.39
N PRO A 199 10.97 13.09 -30.50
CA PRO A 199 11.59 11.82 -30.91
C PRO A 199 12.57 11.21 -29.89
N ASN A 200 13.20 12.06 -29.09
CA ASN A 200 14.23 11.66 -28.13
C ASN A 200 13.68 11.39 -26.72
N ILE A 201 12.40 11.68 -26.44
CA ILE A 201 11.83 11.40 -25.12
C ILE A 201 11.77 9.89 -24.90
N ILE A 202 12.24 9.43 -23.74
CA ILE A 202 12.09 8.03 -23.34
C ILE A 202 10.66 7.84 -22.87
N ILE A 203 9.98 6.82 -23.40
CA ILE A 203 8.64 6.43 -22.96
C ILE A 203 8.68 5.06 -22.30
N GLU A 204 8.26 5.00 -21.04
CA GLU A 204 8.06 3.77 -20.28
C GLU A 204 6.56 3.47 -20.13
N TYR A 205 6.16 2.21 -20.33
CA TYR A 205 4.78 1.78 -20.13
C TYR A 205 4.61 0.98 -18.85
N HIS A 206 3.65 1.38 -18.03
CA HIS A 206 3.26 0.72 -16.78
C HIS A 206 1.80 0.29 -16.86
N GLY A 207 1.50 -1.01 -16.79
CA GLY A 207 0.13 -1.49 -16.96
C GLY A 207 -0.20 -2.79 -16.23
N HIS A 208 -1.20 -2.73 -15.36
CA HIS A 208 -1.67 -3.89 -14.60
C HIS A 208 -2.45 -4.89 -15.46
N SER A 209 -2.39 -6.17 -15.09
CA SER A 209 -3.04 -7.29 -15.78
C SER A 209 -4.49 -7.55 -15.36
N GLY A 210 -5.03 -6.74 -14.45
CA GLY A 210 -6.33 -6.99 -13.80
C GLY A 210 -7.46 -7.20 -14.81
N PRO A 211 -7.68 -6.26 -15.74
CA PRO A 211 -8.73 -6.39 -16.77
C PRO A 211 -8.35 -7.25 -17.98
N GLY A 212 -7.06 -7.58 -18.14
CA GLY A 212 -6.54 -8.46 -19.19
C GLY A 212 -6.04 -7.77 -20.47
N LEU A 213 -5.93 -6.43 -20.51
CA LEU A 213 -5.49 -5.70 -21.72
C LEU A 213 -3.97 -5.46 -21.81
N SER A 214 -3.24 -5.53 -20.68
CA SER A 214 -1.85 -5.09 -20.56
C SER A 214 -0.88 -5.70 -21.60
N MET A 215 -0.98 -6.99 -21.90
CA MET A 215 -0.13 -7.64 -22.92
C MET A 215 -0.31 -7.03 -24.31
N ALA A 216 -1.57 -6.79 -24.71
CA ALA A 216 -1.87 -6.15 -25.99
C ALA A 216 -1.40 -4.68 -25.99
N SER A 217 -1.62 -3.96 -24.89
CA SER A 217 -1.16 -2.59 -24.72
C SER A 217 0.37 -2.47 -24.80
N MET A 218 1.12 -3.36 -24.14
CA MET A 218 2.58 -3.44 -24.20
C MET A 218 3.08 -3.63 -25.63
N LEU A 219 2.44 -4.51 -26.40
CA LEU A 219 2.80 -4.71 -27.80
C LEU A 219 2.52 -3.46 -28.65
N GLU A 220 1.35 -2.83 -28.46
CA GLU A 220 0.96 -1.66 -29.23
C GLU A 220 1.85 -0.44 -28.94
N VAL A 221 2.19 -0.17 -27.67
CA VAL A 221 3.12 0.93 -27.35
C VAL A 221 4.54 0.65 -27.85
N ALA A 222 5.02 -0.61 -27.77
CA ALA A 222 6.33 -0.99 -28.29
C ALA A 222 6.44 -0.75 -29.81
N LYS A 223 5.42 -1.17 -30.58
CA LYS A 223 5.33 -0.91 -32.04
C LYS A 223 5.35 0.57 -32.38
N ASN A 224 4.82 1.41 -31.50
CA ASN A 224 4.59 2.82 -31.78
C ASN A 224 5.61 3.77 -31.17
N GLY A 225 6.59 3.29 -30.41
CA GLY A 225 7.67 4.17 -29.96
C GLY A 225 8.15 4.02 -28.53
N ALA A 226 7.46 3.26 -27.68
CA ALA A 226 7.92 3.03 -26.30
C ALA A 226 9.29 2.34 -26.24
N ASP A 227 10.07 2.70 -25.24
CA ASP A 227 11.46 2.32 -25.07
C ASP A 227 11.63 1.27 -23.96
N ILE A 228 10.79 1.35 -22.92
CA ILE A 228 10.86 0.52 -21.72
C ILE A 228 9.46 -0.01 -21.36
N LEU A 229 9.38 -1.26 -20.91
CA LEU A 229 8.14 -1.85 -20.40
C LEU A 229 8.36 -2.34 -18.97
N ASP A 230 7.44 -1.96 -18.08
CA ASP A 230 7.34 -2.54 -16.74
C ASP A 230 6.88 -4.00 -16.83
N VAL A 231 7.57 -4.88 -16.11
CA VAL A 231 7.30 -6.32 -16.07
C VAL A 231 7.39 -6.84 -14.63
N ALA A 232 6.76 -7.98 -14.38
CA ALA A 232 6.84 -8.70 -13.11
C ALA A 232 7.49 -10.08 -13.29
N ILE A 233 7.68 -10.77 -12.17
CA ILE A 233 8.09 -12.19 -12.12
C ILE A 233 7.10 -13.01 -11.28
N GLU A 234 6.95 -14.30 -11.61
CA GLU A 234 6.27 -15.25 -10.74
C GLU A 234 6.99 -15.42 -9.38
N PRO A 235 6.27 -15.81 -8.32
CA PRO A 235 4.86 -16.15 -8.25
C PRO A 235 3.94 -14.95 -8.08
N LEU A 236 4.42 -13.69 -8.18
CA LEU A 236 3.60 -12.49 -7.94
C LEU A 236 3.07 -11.81 -9.22
N SER A 237 3.50 -12.18 -10.43
CA SER A 237 2.91 -11.70 -11.70
C SER A 237 1.42 -12.06 -11.90
N TRP A 238 0.76 -11.37 -12.83
CA TRP A 238 -0.66 -11.54 -13.22
C TRP A 238 -1.70 -11.08 -12.20
N GLY A 239 -2.99 -11.23 -12.55
CA GLY A 239 -4.11 -10.72 -11.75
C GLY A 239 -4.01 -9.21 -11.58
N MET A 240 -4.08 -8.72 -10.35
CA MET A 240 -3.97 -7.29 -10.02
C MET A 240 -2.53 -6.75 -10.12
N VAL A 241 -1.56 -7.58 -10.49
CA VAL A 241 -0.14 -7.20 -10.68
C VAL A 241 0.11 -6.94 -12.17
N HIS A 242 1.32 -7.20 -12.68
CA HIS A 242 1.75 -6.92 -14.04
C HIS A 242 2.09 -8.22 -14.78
N PRO A 243 2.17 -8.21 -16.12
CA PRO A 243 2.57 -9.39 -16.90
C PRO A 243 3.94 -9.93 -16.53
N ASP A 244 4.10 -11.24 -16.65
CA ASP A 244 5.37 -11.89 -16.42
C ASP A 244 6.38 -11.63 -17.54
N VAL A 245 7.63 -11.34 -17.17
CA VAL A 245 8.73 -11.02 -18.11
C VAL A 245 8.94 -12.10 -19.17
N ILE A 246 8.74 -13.39 -18.86
CA ILE A 246 8.89 -14.47 -19.83
C ILE A 246 7.86 -14.34 -20.96
N SER A 247 6.60 -14.05 -20.59
CA SER A 247 5.52 -13.91 -21.58
C SER A 247 5.70 -12.66 -22.43
N VAL A 248 6.10 -11.55 -21.80
CA VAL A 248 6.38 -10.28 -22.50
C VAL A 248 7.54 -10.45 -23.48
N GLN A 249 8.65 -11.06 -23.05
CA GLN A 249 9.81 -11.31 -23.90
C GLN A 249 9.44 -12.20 -25.09
N SER A 250 8.73 -13.31 -24.86
CA SER A 250 8.29 -14.22 -25.93
C SER A 250 7.45 -13.51 -26.98
N MET A 251 6.47 -12.71 -26.55
CA MET A 251 5.63 -11.90 -27.42
C MET A 251 6.45 -10.91 -28.26
N LEU A 252 7.37 -10.17 -27.63
CA LEU A 252 8.19 -9.16 -28.30
C LEU A 252 9.19 -9.77 -29.29
N LYS A 253 9.84 -10.89 -28.94
CA LYS A 253 10.72 -11.61 -29.86
C LYS A 253 9.96 -12.09 -31.09
N ASN A 254 8.76 -12.65 -30.90
CA ASN A 254 7.94 -13.11 -32.01
C ASN A 254 7.48 -11.94 -32.91
N ALA A 255 7.24 -10.77 -32.32
CA ALA A 255 6.93 -9.54 -33.04
C ALA A 255 8.15 -8.85 -33.68
N GLY A 256 9.36 -9.40 -33.54
CA GLY A 256 10.58 -8.92 -34.20
C GLY A 256 11.35 -7.81 -33.47
N PHE A 257 11.10 -7.61 -32.17
CA PHE A 257 11.88 -6.68 -31.34
C PHE A 257 13.19 -7.30 -30.85
N ASP A 258 14.18 -6.45 -30.62
CA ASP A 258 15.40 -6.80 -29.88
C ASP A 258 15.12 -6.63 -28.38
N VAL A 259 15.20 -7.71 -27.62
CA VAL A 259 14.94 -7.75 -26.18
C VAL A 259 16.00 -8.57 -25.48
N PRO A 260 16.38 -8.24 -24.24
CA PRO A 260 17.44 -8.95 -23.54
C PRO A 260 17.08 -10.42 -23.30
N GLU A 261 18.09 -11.28 -23.30
CA GLU A 261 17.95 -12.68 -22.90
C GLU A 261 17.68 -12.80 -21.39
N ILE A 262 16.98 -13.86 -20.99
CA ILE A 262 16.67 -14.13 -19.59
C ILE A 262 17.49 -15.33 -19.16
N ASN A 263 18.32 -15.18 -18.12
CA ASN A 263 18.90 -16.32 -17.45
C ASN A 263 17.81 -17.05 -16.64
N MET A 264 17.37 -18.19 -17.17
CA MET A 264 16.26 -18.97 -16.61
C MET A 264 16.60 -19.61 -15.25
N ASP A 265 17.87 -19.92 -14.96
CA ASP A 265 18.26 -20.42 -13.65
C ASP A 265 18.10 -19.34 -12.59
N ALA A 266 18.52 -18.11 -12.90
CA ALA A 266 18.30 -16.94 -12.04
C ALA A 266 16.80 -16.62 -11.88
N TYR A 267 16.01 -16.71 -12.95
CA TYR A 267 14.55 -16.58 -12.86
C TYR A 267 13.94 -17.60 -11.89
N MET A 268 14.31 -18.88 -12.00
CA MET A 268 13.81 -19.92 -11.10
C MET A 268 14.23 -19.71 -9.65
N LYS A 269 15.46 -19.21 -9.41
CA LYS A 269 15.92 -18.80 -8.07
C LYS A 269 15.08 -17.63 -7.52
N ALA A 270 14.86 -16.58 -8.31
CA ALA A 270 14.07 -15.41 -7.90
C ALA A 270 12.62 -15.78 -7.59
N ARG A 271 12.03 -16.67 -8.39
CA ARG A 271 10.70 -17.24 -8.17
C ARG A 271 10.65 -18.04 -6.86
N ALA A 272 11.63 -18.91 -6.62
CA ALA A 272 11.70 -19.70 -5.38
C ALA A 272 11.88 -18.82 -4.13
N MET A 273 12.76 -17.81 -4.18
CA MET A 273 12.97 -16.87 -3.08
C MET A 273 11.73 -16.01 -2.82
N THR A 274 11.07 -15.53 -3.88
CA THR A 274 9.82 -14.77 -3.71
C THR A 274 8.74 -15.64 -3.07
N GLN A 275 8.65 -16.93 -3.45
CA GLN A 275 7.75 -17.89 -2.79
C GLN A 275 8.15 -18.12 -1.31
N GLU A 276 9.43 -18.25 -1.01
CA GLU A 276 9.94 -18.34 0.37
C GLU A 276 9.48 -17.14 1.21
N PHE A 277 9.58 -15.91 0.68
CA PHE A 277 9.16 -14.71 1.42
C PHE A 277 7.65 -14.66 1.67
N ILE A 278 6.84 -15.15 0.70
CA ILE A 278 5.40 -15.35 0.86
C ILE A 278 5.14 -16.35 2.00
N ASP A 279 5.82 -17.48 1.98
CA ASP A 279 5.59 -18.57 2.93
C ASP A 279 6.07 -18.24 4.35
N GLU A 280 7.14 -17.44 4.49
CA GLU A 280 7.67 -17.01 5.77
C GLU A 280 6.66 -16.17 6.55
N TRP A 281 6.15 -15.10 5.92
CA TRP A 281 5.16 -14.24 6.59
C TRP A 281 4.35 -13.32 5.67
N LEU A 282 4.87 -12.91 4.50
CA LEU A 282 4.18 -11.92 3.65
C LEU A 282 2.83 -12.46 3.14
N GLY A 283 2.74 -13.77 2.93
CA GLY A 283 1.53 -14.47 2.48
C GLY A 283 0.37 -14.46 3.47
N TYR A 284 0.58 -14.08 4.74
CA TYR A 284 -0.53 -13.84 5.68
C TYR A 284 -1.32 -12.57 5.35
N PHE A 285 -0.72 -11.67 4.58
CA PHE A 285 -1.31 -10.37 4.21
C PHE A 285 -1.57 -10.23 2.72
N ILE A 286 -1.45 -11.33 1.95
CA ILE A 286 -1.80 -11.40 0.53
C ILE A 286 -3.22 -11.94 0.42
N ASN A 287 -4.06 -11.23 -0.35
CA ASN A 287 -5.39 -11.74 -0.69
C ASN A 287 -5.27 -12.66 -1.93
N PRO A 288 -5.58 -13.96 -1.83
CA PRO A 288 -5.48 -14.88 -2.97
C PRO A 288 -6.32 -14.44 -4.19
N LYS A 289 -7.40 -13.69 -3.98
CA LYS A 289 -8.23 -13.15 -5.07
C LYS A 289 -7.47 -12.14 -5.95
N ASN A 290 -6.38 -11.54 -5.46
CA ASN A 290 -5.57 -10.63 -6.26
C ASN A 290 -4.88 -11.32 -7.44
N LYS A 291 -4.84 -12.66 -7.48
CA LYS A 291 -4.39 -13.43 -8.65
C LYS A 291 -5.42 -13.57 -9.76
N ILE A 292 -6.67 -13.21 -9.50
CA ILE A 292 -7.77 -13.39 -10.44
C ILE A 292 -7.92 -12.12 -11.26
N SER A 293 -7.80 -12.24 -12.59
CA SER A 293 -8.17 -11.16 -13.52
C SER A 293 -9.70 -11.04 -13.63
N SER A 294 -10.20 -9.81 -13.81
CA SER A 294 -11.62 -9.53 -13.98
C SER A 294 -11.85 -8.39 -14.96
N SER A 295 -12.52 -8.70 -16.08
CA SER A 295 -12.90 -7.70 -17.08
C SER A 295 -14.04 -6.77 -16.63
N LEU A 296 -14.66 -7.03 -15.47
CA LEU A 296 -15.67 -6.14 -14.88
C LEU A 296 -15.11 -4.74 -14.55
N LEU A 297 -13.78 -4.63 -14.44
CA LEU A 297 -13.08 -3.39 -14.15
C LEU A 297 -13.01 -2.43 -15.34
N LEU A 298 -13.28 -2.90 -16.57
CA LEU A 298 -13.11 -2.11 -17.79
C LEU A 298 -14.05 -0.90 -17.84
N GLU A 299 -15.32 -1.09 -17.53
CA GLU A 299 -16.34 -0.04 -17.67
C GLU A 299 -16.33 0.95 -16.52
N CYS A 300 -16.21 0.46 -15.27
CA CYS A 300 -16.19 1.34 -14.10
C CYS A 300 -14.85 2.09 -13.95
N GLY A 301 -13.79 1.62 -14.62
CA GLY A 301 -12.45 2.21 -14.61
C GLY A 301 -11.75 2.17 -13.24
N LEU A 302 -12.31 1.47 -12.26
CA LEU A 302 -11.74 1.37 -10.92
C LEU A 302 -10.51 0.45 -10.92
N PRO A 303 -9.42 0.80 -10.20
CA PRO A 303 -8.27 -0.06 -10.06
C PRO A 303 -8.61 -1.37 -9.35
N GLY A 304 -8.08 -2.48 -9.83
CA GLY A 304 -8.36 -3.80 -9.27
C GLY A 304 -8.02 -3.95 -7.78
N GLY A 305 -6.96 -3.29 -7.30
CA GLY A 305 -6.60 -3.25 -5.87
C GLY A 305 -7.69 -2.64 -4.97
N MET A 306 -8.62 -1.85 -5.52
CA MET A 306 -9.74 -1.27 -4.79
C MET A 306 -10.87 -2.28 -4.53
N MET A 307 -10.98 -3.35 -5.31
CA MET A 307 -12.08 -4.32 -5.22
C MET A 307 -12.25 -4.89 -3.81
N GLY A 308 -11.14 -5.20 -3.13
CA GLY A 308 -11.19 -5.70 -1.75
C GLY A 308 -11.86 -4.72 -0.78
N SER A 309 -11.44 -3.45 -0.81
CA SER A 309 -12.02 -2.39 0.03
C SER A 309 -13.49 -2.13 -0.33
N MET A 310 -13.80 -2.09 -1.63
CA MET A 310 -15.14 -1.84 -2.13
C MET A 310 -16.13 -2.93 -1.71
N MET A 311 -15.73 -4.20 -1.77
CA MET A 311 -16.57 -5.31 -1.33
C MET A 311 -16.78 -5.30 0.19
N ALA A 312 -15.78 -4.88 0.98
CA ALA A 312 -15.93 -4.70 2.42
C ALA A 312 -16.93 -3.58 2.75
N ASP A 313 -16.81 -2.43 2.08
CA ASP A 313 -17.70 -1.28 2.25
C ASP A 313 -19.15 -1.63 1.83
N LEU A 314 -19.30 -2.31 0.68
CA LEU A 314 -20.59 -2.84 0.21
C LEU A 314 -21.23 -3.78 1.23
N GLY A 315 -20.46 -4.74 1.77
CA GLY A 315 -20.93 -5.65 2.80
C GLY A 315 -21.43 -4.93 4.05
N GLY A 316 -20.74 -3.86 4.46
CA GLY A 316 -21.13 -3.01 5.58
C GLY A 316 -22.49 -2.34 5.39
N ILE A 317 -22.79 -1.81 4.19
CA ILE A 317 -24.05 -1.11 3.92
C ILE A 317 -25.18 -2.03 3.44
N HIS A 318 -24.86 -3.23 2.94
CA HIS A 318 -25.81 -4.19 2.36
C HIS A 318 -26.95 -4.53 3.33
N THR A 319 -26.61 -4.81 4.59
CA THR A 319 -27.60 -5.08 5.63
C THR A 319 -28.53 -3.88 5.86
N THR A 320 -27.98 -2.67 5.88
CA THR A 320 -28.78 -1.44 6.06
C THR A 320 -29.72 -1.22 4.89
N ILE A 321 -29.26 -1.39 3.65
CA ILE A 321 -30.09 -1.27 2.45
C ILE A 321 -31.23 -2.30 2.47
N ASN A 322 -30.93 -3.58 2.71
CA ASN A 322 -31.97 -4.61 2.71
C ASN A 322 -32.99 -4.41 3.84
N ASN A 323 -32.58 -3.92 5.01
CA ASN A 323 -33.51 -3.54 6.07
C ASN A 323 -34.45 -2.40 5.65
N LEU A 324 -33.97 -1.41 4.88
CA LEU A 324 -34.81 -0.33 4.34
C LEU A 324 -35.77 -0.86 3.27
N ARG A 325 -35.28 -1.68 2.34
CA ARG A 325 -36.09 -2.30 1.27
C ARG A 325 -37.20 -3.18 1.84
N LYS A 326 -36.90 -3.99 2.85
CA LYS A 326 -37.89 -4.79 3.58
C LYS A 326 -38.99 -3.95 4.20
N LYS A 327 -38.65 -2.80 4.80
CA LYS A 327 -39.65 -1.85 5.35
C LYS A 327 -40.55 -1.23 4.26
N LYS A 328 -40.04 -1.09 3.03
CA LYS A 328 -40.80 -0.63 1.86
C LYS A 328 -41.58 -1.74 1.14
N GLY A 329 -41.42 -3.00 1.55
CA GLY A 329 -42.00 -4.16 0.85
C GLY A 329 -41.28 -4.51 -0.47
N GLU A 330 -40.04 -4.07 -0.65
CA GLU A 330 -39.23 -4.33 -1.83
C GLU A 330 -38.35 -5.58 -1.65
N PRO A 331 -38.02 -6.32 -2.73
CA PRO A 331 -37.15 -7.49 -2.65
C PRO A 331 -35.74 -7.10 -2.20
N GLU A 332 -35.12 -7.99 -1.42
CA GLU A 332 -33.72 -7.86 -1.01
C GLU A 332 -32.78 -7.91 -2.23
N LEU A 333 -31.67 -7.18 -2.14
CA LEU A 333 -30.60 -7.22 -3.13
C LEU A 333 -29.53 -8.21 -2.68
N SER A 334 -29.01 -8.99 -3.61
CA SER A 334 -27.77 -9.72 -3.38
C SER A 334 -26.56 -8.77 -3.37
N LEU A 335 -25.39 -9.27 -2.96
CA LEU A 335 -24.15 -8.50 -3.08
C LEU A 335 -23.79 -8.20 -4.54
N ASP A 336 -24.09 -9.12 -5.45
CA ASP A 336 -23.84 -8.94 -6.89
C ASP A 336 -24.77 -7.86 -7.46
N ASP A 337 -26.05 -7.85 -7.05
CA ASP A 337 -26.98 -6.78 -7.44
C ASP A 337 -26.50 -5.40 -6.96
N LEU A 338 -25.99 -5.31 -5.73
CA LEU A 338 -25.42 -4.06 -5.21
C LEU A 338 -24.13 -3.67 -5.91
N LEU A 339 -23.29 -4.64 -6.28
CA LEU A 339 -22.06 -4.39 -7.02
C LEU A 339 -22.35 -3.78 -8.38
N VAL A 340 -23.30 -4.34 -9.14
CA VAL A 340 -23.74 -3.78 -10.42
C VAL A 340 -24.29 -2.37 -10.24
N LYS A 341 -25.18 -2.17 -9.25
CA LYS A 341 -25.70 -0.83 -8.92
C LYS A 341 -24.62 0.17 -8.55
N LEU A 342 -23.57 -0.28 -7.86
CA LEU A 342 -22.44 0.57 -7.53
C LEU A 342 -21.65 0.97 -8.78
N PHE A 343 -21.43 0.06 -9.71
CA PHE A 343 -20.78 0.39 -10.98
C PHE A 343 -21.59 1.38 -11.81
N ASP A 344 -22.91 1.18 -11.91
CA ASP A 344 -23.82 2.13 -12.58
C ASP A 344 -23.75 3.51 -11.91
N GLU A 345 -23.73 3.56 -10.57
CA GLU A 345 -23.67 4.81 -9.82
C GLU A 345 -22.28 5.47 -9.93
N VAL A 346 -21.19 4.71 -10.02
CA VAL A 346 -19.86 5.25 -10.35
C VAL A 346 -19.87 5.86 -11.74
N ALA A 347 -20.42 5.17 -12.74
CA ALA A 347 -20.56 5.70 -14.11
C ALA A 347 -21.43 6.96 -14.16
N TYR A 348 -22.39 7.11 -13.24
CA TYR A 348 -23.18 8.32 -13.07
C TYR A 348 -22.39 9.46 -12.39
N VAL A 349 -21.66 9.17 -11.31
CA VAL A 349 -20.94 10.19 -10.50
C VAL A 349 -19.71 10.70 -11.21
N TRP A 350 -18.94 9.83 -11.85
CA TRP A 350 -17.66 10.15 -12.48
C TRP A 350 -17.68 11.35 -13.45
N PRO A 351 -18.60 11.44 -14.42
CA PRO A 351 -18.72 12.63 -15.28
C PRO A 351 -19.08 13.91 -14.51
N ARG A 352 -19.83 13.79 -13.41
CA ARG A 352 -20.34 14.95 -12.65
C ARG A 352 -19.26 15.59 -11.80
N VAL A 353 -18.32 14.80 -11.33
CA VAL A 353 -17.16 15.26 -10.56
C VAL A 353 -15.97 15.64 -11.46
N GLY A 354 -16.19 15.77 -12.77
CA GLY A 354 -15.21 16.29 -13.72
C GLY A 354 -14.21 15.26 -14.23
N TYR A 355 -14.59 13.98 -14.31
CA TYR A 355 -13.75 12.91 -14.84
C TYR A 355 -12.31 12.88 -14.28
N PRO A 356 -12.09 12.84 -12.95
CA PRO A 356 -10.74 12.60 -12.45
C PRO A 356 -10.24 11.21 -12.89
N PRO A 357 -8.96 11.02 -13.26
CA PRO A 357 -8.37 9.69 -13.32
C PRO A 357 -8.65 8.93 -12.02
N LEU A 358 -9.16 7.70 -12.13
CA LEU A 358 -9.56 6.90 -10.96
C LEU A 358 -8.32 6.22 -10.35
N VAL A 359 -7.37 7.01 -9.89
CA VAL A 359 -6.20 6.58 -9.10
C VAL A 359 -6.33 7.09 -7.67
N THR A 360 -5.56 6.53 -6.74
CA THR A 360 -5.53 7.01 -5.35
C THR A 360 -5.14 8.49 -5.27
N PRO A 361 -5.87 9.32 -4.50
CA PRO A 361 -7.04 9.00 -3.67
C PRO A 361 -8.41 9.19 -4.37
N PHE A 362 -8.44 9.72 -5.59
CA PHE A 362 -9.67 10.15 -6.29
C PHE A 362 -10.61 9.01 -6.69
N SER A 363 -10.09 7.82 -6.97
CA SER A 363 -10.93 6.62 -7.12
C SER A 363 -11.73 6.32 -5.86
N GLN A 364 -11.14 6.51 -4.68
CA GLN A 364 -11.81 6.26 -3.40
C GLN A 364 -12.91 7.28 -3.18
N TYR A 365 -12.68 8.55 -3.51
CA TYR A 365 -13.69 9.61 -3.36
C TYR A 365 -14.90 9.34 -4.27
N THR A 366 -14.64 9.00 -5.54
CA THR A 366 -15.70 8.71 -6.52
C THR A 366 -16.51 7.48 -6.09
N LYS A 367 -15.83 6.40 -5.68
CA LYS A 367 -16.47 5.19 -5.15
C LYS A 367 -17.31 5.48 -3.91
N ASN A 368 -16.77 6.22 -2.94
CA ASN A 368 -17.45 6.50 -1.67
C ASN A 368 -18.76 7.24 -1.89
N ILE A 369 -18.78 8.24 -2.78
CA ILE A 369 -20.02 8.95 -3.06
C ILE A 369 -21.01 8.11 -3.83
N ALA A 370 -20.55 7.28 -4.78
CA ALA A 370 -21.43 6.32 -5.43
C ALA A 370 -22.07 5.37 -4.41
N LEU A 371 -21.27 4.84 -3.48
CA LEU A 371 -21.74 3.98 -2.40
C LEU A 371 -22.76 4.70 -1.49
N MET A 372 -22.45 5.93 -1.08
CA MET A 372 -23.35 6.72 -0.24
C MET A 372 -24.62 7.12 -0.98
N ASN A 373 -24.56 7.37 -2.29
CA ASN A 373 -25.73 7.61 -3.12
C ASN A 373 -26.69 6.42 -3.11
N LEU A 374 -26.19 5.18 -3.21
CA LEU A 374 -27.04 3.99 -3.11
C LEU A 374 -27.81 3.96 -1.78
N LEU A 375 -27.12 4.26 -0.67
CA LEU A 375 -27.75 4.31 0.65
C LEU A 375 -28.76 5.47 0.76
N THR A 376 -28.42 6.67 0.31
CA THR A 376 -29.27 7.86 0.47
C THR A 376 -30.49 7.83 -0.44
N ILE A 377 -30.37 7.26 -1.65
CA ILE A 377 -31.51 6.95 -2.52
C ILE A 377 -32.47 6.00 -1.80
N GLU A 378 -31.95 4.94 -1.18
CA GLU A 378 -32.77 4.01 -0.39
C GLU A 378 -33.39 4.66 0.85
N GLN A 379 -32.77 5.70 1.40
CA GLN A 379 -33.35 6.51 2.48
C GLN A 379 -34.36 7.57 2.00
N GLY A 380 -34.56 7.73 0.68
CA GLY A 380 -35.42 8.78 0.11
C GLY A 380 -34.82 10.19 0.18
N LYS A 381 -33.50 10.32 0.40
CA LYS A 381 -32.77 11.60 0.47
C LYS A 381 -32.20 12.05 -0.89
N GLY A 382 -32.17 11.16 -1.88
CA GLY A 382 -31.60 11.43 -3.20
C GLY A 382 -30.08 11.32 -3.26
N ARG A 383 -29.48 11.71 -4.39
CA ARG A 383 -28.03 11.71 -4.62
C ARG A 383 -27.36 12.92 -3.98
N PHE A 384 -26.06 12.81 -3.70
CA PHE A 384 -25.21 13.88 -3.17
C PHE A 384 -25.63 14.44 -1.81
N ALA A 385 -26.57 13.77 -1.13
CA ALA A 385 -27.02 14.13 0.21
C ALA A 385 -25.92 13.93 1.27
N MET A 386 -24.99 13.00 1.03
CA MET A 386 -23.83 12.74 1.88
C MET A 386 -22.57 12.73 1.02
N MET A 387 -21.78 13.80 1.10
CA MET A 387 -20.47 13.93 0.47
C MET A 387 -19.46 14.36 1.53
N ASP A 388 -18.34 13.65 1.60
CA ASP A 388 -17.26 13.95 2.54
C ASP A 388 -16.38 15.14 2.07
N ASP A 389 -15.62 15.69 3.02
CA ASP A 389 -14.75 16.85 2.78
C ASP A 389 -13.66 16.60 1.75
N SER A 390 -13.24 15.36 1.54
CA SER A 390 -12.20 15.03 0.57
C SER A 390 -12.72 15.18 -0.85
N MET A 391 -13.96 14.72 -1.11
CA MET A 391 -14.59 15.01 -2.40
C MET A 391 -14.80 16.51 -2.59
N TRP A 392 -15.31 17.22 -1.57
CA TRP A 392 -15.48 18.68 -1.67
C TRP A 392 -14.14 19.36 -1.95
N GLY A 393 -13.06 18.95 -1.28
CA GLY A 393 -11.71 19.44 -1.55
C GLY A 393 -11.29 19.25 -3.01
N MET A 394 -11.56 18.08 -3.58
CA MET A 394 -11.28 17.79 -4.99
C MET A 394 -12.09 18.69 -5.93
N ILE A 395 -13.43 18.71 -5.83
CA ILE A 395 -14.26 19.43 -6.80
C ILE A 395 -14.19 20.95 -6.65
N LEU A 396 -13.84 21.46 -5.46
CA LEU A 396 -13.62 22.89 -5.22
C LEU A 396 -12.23 23.37 -5.69
N GLY A 397 -11.36 22.48 -6.17
CA GLY A 397 -10.04 22.82 -6.68
C GLY A 397 -8.92 22.85 -5.63
N LYS A 398 -9.20 22.46 -4.38
CA LYS A 398 -8.22 22.50 -3.27
C LYS A 398 -7.10 21.46 -3.39
N SER A 399 -7.33 20.41 -4.17
CA SER A 399 -6.36 19.32 -4.41
C SER A 399 -5.75 19.38 -5.81
N GLY A 400 -6.08 20.40 -6.59
CA GLY A 400 -5.74 20.51 -8.01
C GLY A 400 -7.00 20.63 -8.87
N LYS A 401 -6.80 20.81 -10.17
CA LYS A 401 -7.86 21.00 -11.15
C LYS A 401 -8.27 19.66 -11.73
N VAL A 402 -9.57 19.35 -11.64
CA VAL A 402 -10.14 18.19 -12.34
C VAL A 402 -10.08 18.40 -13.87
N PRO A 403 -9.92 17.33 -14.68
CA PRO A 403 -9.80 17.47 -16.14
C PRO A 403 -11.05 18.03 -16.82
N GLY A 404 -12.24 17.62 -16.35
CA GLY A 404 -13.53 17.92 -16.96
C GLY A 404 -14.33 19.00 -16.22
N LYS A 405 -15.46 19.39 -16.82
CA LYS A 405 -16.41 20.33 -16.19
C LYS A 405 -17.14 19.63 -15.03
N ILE A 406 -17.18 20.27 -13.86
CA ILE A 406 -18.07 19.88 -12.75
C ILE A 406 -19.53 20.13 -13.13
N ALA A 407 -20.43 19.19 -12.83
CA ALA A 407 -21.85 19.31 -13.14
C ALA A 407 -22.50 20.50 -12.39
N ASP A 408 -23.42 21.18 -13.08
CA ASP A 408 -24.06 22.40 -12.57
C ASP A 408 -24.81 22.14 -11.24
N GLU A 409 -25.39 20.94 -11.05
CA GLU A 409 -26.05 20.54 -9.79
C GLU A 409 -25.08 20.52 -8.59
N LEU A 410 -23.82 20.15 -8.79
CA LEU A 410 -22.80 20.16 -7.74
C LEU A 410 -22.27 21.58 -7.48
N VAL A 411 -22.20 22.41 -8.52
CA VAL A 411 -21.86 23.83 -8.40
C VAL A 411 -22.93 24.57 -7.60
N GLU A 412 -24.21 24.30 -7.87
CA GLU A 412 -25.34 24.86 -7.12
C GLU A 412 -25.34 24.37 -5.67
N LEU A 413 -25.11 23.08 -5.44
CA LEU A 413 -25.02 22.51 -4.10
C LEU A 413 -23.86 23.12 -3.29
N ALA A 414 -22.70 23.35 -3.91
CA ALA A 414 -21.58 24.05 -3.29
C ALA A 414 -21.99 25.46 -2.83
N LYS A 415 -22.67 26.23 -3.69
CA LYS A 415 -23.16 27.58 -3.38
C LYS A 415 -24.16 27.57 -2.21
N GLN A 416 -25.11 26.62 -2.22
CA GLN A 416 -26.09 26.47 -1.13
C GLN A 416 -25.42 26.16 0.22
N LYS A 417 -24.29 25.44 0.19
CA LYS A 417 -23.48 25.14 1.37
C LYS A 417 -22.49 26.25 1.76
N GLY A 418 -22.40 27.32 0.98
CA GLY A 418 -21.44 28.41 1.20
C GLY A 418 -20.00 28.02 0.88
N TYR A 419 -19.77 27.04 0.01
CA TYR A 419 -18.45 26.64 -0.44
C TYR A 419 -17.98 27.48 -1.63
N GLU A 420 -16.68 27.77 -1.66
CA GLU A 420 -16.03 28.55 -2.70
C GLU A 420 -15.07 27.68 -3.49
N PHE A 421 -15.13 27.82 -4.83
CA PHE A 421 -14.16 27.23 -5.73
C PHE A 421 -12.88 28.06 -5.72
N THR A 422 -11.74 27.42 -5.86
CA THR A 422 -10.42 28.07 -5.89
C THR A 422 -9.59 27.57 -7.06
N ASP A 423 -8.84 28.49 -7.67
CA ASP A 423 -7.80 28.19 -8.65
C ASP A 423 -6.39 28.27 -8.03
N ALA A 424 -6.28 28.46 -6.71
CA ALA A 424 -5.02 28.48 -6.01
C ALA A 424 -4.24 27.18 -6.26
N ASP A 425 -2.92 27.31 -6.38
CA ASP A 425 -2.05 26.15 -6.52
C ASP A 425 -1.94 25.42 -5.17
N PRO A 426 -2.36 24.15 -5.07
CA PRO A 426 -2.45 23.46 -3.79
C PRO A 426 -1.17 23.47 -2.96
N HIS A 427 0.00 23.34 -3.59
CA HIS A 427 1.27 23.30 -2.85
C HIS A 427 1.58 24.64 -2.16
N THR A 428 1.15 25.76 -2.76
CA THR A 428 1.34 27.11 -2.20
C THR A 428 0.49 27.41 -0.97
N LEU A 429 -0.49 26.56 -0.67
CA LEU A 429 -1.34 26.66 0.53
C LEU A 429 -0.66 26.08 1.77
N LEU A 430 0.48 25.39 1.61
CA LEU A 430 1.20 24.74 2.68
C LEU A 430 2.40 25.59 3.12
N PRO A 431 2.51 25.95 4.40
CA PRO A 431 3.75 26.52 4.91
C PRO A 431 4.83 25.44 4.98
N ASN A 432 6.09 25.87 4.85
CA ASN A 432 7.25 25.03 5.15
C ASN A 432 7.17 24.45 6.57
N ALA A 433 7.62 23.21 6.73
CA ALA A 433 7.44 22.46 7.97
C ALA A 433 8.71 21.83 8.55
N LEU A 434 9.82 21.79 7.80
CA LEU A 434 11.03 21.06 8.23
C LEU A 434 11.56 21.52 9.57
N ASP A 435 11.61 22.83 9.83
CA ASP A 435 12.17 23.38 11.07
C ASP A 435 11.43 22.89 12.32
N SER A 436 10.12 22.64 12.20
CA SER A 436 9.34 22.06 13.31
C SER A 436 9.73 20.61 13.60
N PHE A 437 10.01 19.83 12.56
CA PHE A 437 10.49 18.45 12.71
C PHE A 437 11.93 18.40 13.21
N ARG A 438 12.82 19.32 12.78
CA ARG A 438 14.18 19.45 13.34
C ARG A 438 14.13 19.70 14.85
N LYS A 439 13.31 20.65 15.27
CA LYS A 439 13.10 20.95 16.68
C LYS A 439 12.59 19.73 17.45
N GLU A 440 11.63 18.99 16.91
CA GLU A 440 11.14 17.75 17.53
C GLU A 440 12.23 16.69 17.66
N MET A 441 13.09 16.52 16.65
CA MET A 441 14.25 15.62 16.71
C MET A 441 15.20 16.02 17.84
N ASP A 442 15.54 17.32 17.94
CA ASP A 442 16.45 17.86 18.96
C ASP A 442 15.87 17.68 20.38
N GLU A 443 14.58 17.99 20.58
CA GLU A 443 13.89 17.85 21.87
C GLU A 443 13.79 16.39 22.34
N ASN A 444 13.65 15.45 21.41
CA ASN A 444 13.61 14.01 21.72
C ASN A 444 15.01 13.36 21.75
N GLY A 445 16.08 14.09 21.43
CA GLY A 445 17.43 13.54 21.32
C GLY A 445 17.56 12.49 20.21
N TRP A 446 16.77 12.62 19.15
CA TRP A 446 16.85 11.73 17.98
C TRP A 446 17.89 12.25 17.00
N GLU A 447 18.67 11.33 16.41
CA GLU A 447 19.64 11.67 15.37
C GLU A 447 18.95 11.90 14.02
N TYR A 448 19.43 12.88 13.25
CA TYR A 448 18.92 13.20 11.91
C TYR A 448 19.10 12.06 10.88
N GLY A 449 19.94 11.06 11.19
CA GLY A 449 20.28 9.98 10.28
C GLY A 449 21.31 10.39 9.24
N GLN A 450 21.80 9.42 8.48
CA GLN A 450 22.71 9.67 7.36
C GLN A 450 21.97 10.48 6.29
N ASP A 451 22.55 11.58 5.81
CA ASP A 451 21.96 12.45 4.78
C ASP A 451 20.53 12.95 5.12
N ASP A 452 20.20 13.15 6.40
CA ASP A 452 18.88 13.56 6.92
C ASP A 452 17.75 12.51 6.77
N GLU A 453 18.10 11.23 6.64
CA GLU A 453 17.16 10.13 6.47
C GLU A 453 16.11 9.96 7.57
N GLU A 454 16.48 10.13 8.84
CA GLU A 454 15.53 10.01 9.95
C GLU A 454 14.61 11.23 10.01
N LEU A 455 15.16 12.42 9.73
CA LEU A 455 14.36 13.65 9.61
C LEU A 455 13.35 13.51 8.46
N PHE A 456 13.74 12.91 7.34
CA PHE A 456 12.86 12.59 6.23
C PHE A 456 11.70 11.69 6.64
N GLU A 457 11.97 10.57 7.31
CA GLU A 457 10.92 9.64 7.73
C GLU A 457 9.97 10.28 8.75
N LEU A 458 10.49 11.08 9.69
CA LEU A 458 9.66 11.86 10.60
C LEU A 458 8.78 12.87 9.84
N ALA A 459 9.37 13.65 8.93
CA ALA A 459 8.64 14.70 8.21
C ALA A 459 7.59 14.12 7.22
N MET A 460 7.89 12.96 6.63
CA MET A 460 7.03 12.30 5.65
C MET A 460 5.89 11.52 6.33
N HIS A 461 6.20 10.75 7.39
CA HIS A 461 5.25 9.90 8.10
C HIS A 461 5.32 10.11 9.64
N PRO A 462 4.92 11.28 10.16
CA PRO A 462 5.20 11.66 11.55
C PRO A 462 4.66 10.68 12.60
N GLU A 463 3.43 10.21 12.44
CA GLU A 463 2.82 9.28 13.38
C GLU A 463 3.47 7.89 13.32
N GLN A 464 3.71 7.39 12.12
CA GLN A 464 4.33 6.07 11.91
C GLN A 464 5.77 6.08 12.43
N TYR A 465 6.53 7.15 12.19
CA TYR A 465 7.89 7.30 12.67
C TYR A 465 7.95 7.36 14.21
N ARG A 466 7.08 8.14 14.88
CA ARG A 466 7.00 8.16 16.35
C ARG A 466 6.66 6.77 16.93
N ASN A 467 5.74 6.05 16.29
CA ASN A 467 5.40 4.68 16.68
C ASN A 467 6.55 3.69 16.44
N TYR A 468 7.35 3.90 15.39
CA TYR A 468 8.59 3.17 15.15
C TYR A 468 9.62 3.44 16.26
N LYS A 469 9.94 4.71 16.56
CA LYS A 469 10.92 5.10 17.58
C LYS A 469 10.56 4.63 18.99
N SER A 470 9.27 4.59 19.32
CA SER A 470 8.78 4.07 20.61
C SER A 470 8.70 2.54 20.69
N GLY A 471 8.92 1.82 19.58
CA GLY A 471 8.74 0.36 19.49
C GLY A 471 7.28 -0.11 19.41
N GLN A 472 6.31 0.81 19.50
CA GLN A 472 4.89 0.51 19.42
C GLN A 472 4.50 -0.09 18.06
N ALA A 473 5.11 0.37 16.97
CA ALA A 473 4.87 -0.19 15.63
C ALA A 473 5.24 -1.67 15.57
N LYS A 474 6.42 -2.05 16.10
CA LYS A 474 6.86 -3.44 16.14
C LYS A 474 5.92 -4.32 16.95
N LYS A 475 5.46 -3.82 18.11
CA LYS A 475 4.48 -4.51 18.96
C LYS A 475 3.15 -4.75 18.22
N ASN A 476 2.63 -3.73 17.54
CA ASN A 476 1.40 -3.83 16.77
C ASN A 476 1.55 -4.82 15.61
N PHE A 477 2.67 -4.76 14.88
CA PHE A 477 2.97 -5.68 13.80
C PHE A 477 3.01 -7.14 14.26
N LEU A 478 3.70 -7.44 15.37
CA LEU A 478 3.77 -8.81 15.90
C LEU A 478 2.39 -9.31 16.34
N ALA A 479 1.55 -8.46 16.92
CA ALA A 479 0.18 -8.80 17.27
C ALA A 479 -0.68 -9.09 16.03
N ASP A 480 -0.60 -8.25 14.99
CA ASP A 480 -1.30 -8.45 13.72
C ASP A 480 -0.85 -9.73 13.01
N LEU A 481 0.45 -9.99 12.98
CA LEU A 481 1.01 -11.20 12.40
C LEU A 481 0.55 -12.45 13.15
N GLN A 482 0.57 -12.42 14.49
CA GLN A 482 0.09 -13.53 15.30
C GLN A 482 -1.41 -13.78 15.06
N LYS A 483 -2.23 -12.73 15.02
CA LYS A 483 -3.65 -12.83 14.69
C LYS A 483 -3.88 -13.45 13.30
N ALA A 484 -3.09 -13.05 12.30
CA ALA A 484 -3.20 -13.60 10.95
C ALA A 484 -2.77 -15.08 10.88
N LYS A 485 -1.73 -15.45 11.66
CA LYS A 485 -1.31 -16.85 11.85
C LYS A 485 -2.41 -17.69 12.47
N ASP A 486 -2.99 -17.23 13.58
CA ASP A 486 -4.08 -17.91 14.27
C ASP A 486 -5.32 -18.05 13.37
N ALA A 487 -5.69 -17.02 12.60
CA ALA A 487 -6.80 -17.09 11.65
C ALA A 487 -6.57 -18.15 10.55
N LYS A 488 -5.35 -18.24 10.01
CA LYS A 488 -5.01 -19.24 8.97
C LYS A 488 -4.97 -20.67 9.53
N LEU A 489 -4.56 -20.84 10.79
CA LEU A 489 -4.57 -22.13 11.50
C LEU A 489 -5.98 -22.56 11.89
N GLY A 490 -6.78 -21.64 12.45
CA GLY A 490 -8.19 -21.89 12.82
C GLY A 490 -9.10 -22.18 11.63
N ALA A 491 -8.72 -21.76 10.42
CA ALA A 491 -9.41 -22.15 9.18
C ALA A 491 -9.18 -23.62 8.76
N LYS A 492 -8.22 -24.32 9.37
CA LYS A 492 -7.84 -25.70 9.01
C LYS A 492 -8.11 -26.74 10.10
N VAL A 493 -8.49 -26.33 11.30
CA VAL A 493 -8.51 -27.21 12.47
C VAL A 493 -9.76 -26.93 13.29
N SER A 494 -10.46 -27.98 13.74
CA SER A 494 -11.56 -27.80 14.69
C SER A 494 -11.03 -27.17 16.00
N ILE A 495 -11.85 -26.39 16.71
CA ILE A 495 -11.44 -25.70 17.95
C ILE A 495 -10.84 -26.69 18.97
N GLU A 496 -11.31 -27.94 18.97
CA GLU A 496 -10.83 -29.02 19.82
C GLU A 496 -9.43 -29.52 19.42
N GLU A 497 -9.15 -29.68 18.12
CA GLU A 497 -7.83 -30.10 17.63
C GLU A 497 -6.77 -28.98 17.72
N ALA A 498 -7.15 -27.72 17.56
CA ALA A 498 -6.24 -26.57 17.66
C ALA A 498 -5.77 -26.35 19.10
N THR A 499 -6.68 -26.59 20.06
CA THR A 499 -6.40 -26.56 21.50
C THR A 499 -5.53 -27.75 21.90
N ALA A 500 -5.83 -28.95 21.39
CA ALA A 500 -5.01 -30.15 21.64
C ALA A 500 -3.58 -30.03 21.11
N PHE A 501 -3.37 -29.40 19.95
CA PHE A 501 -2.02 -29.22 19.38
C PHE A 501 -1.20 -28.13 20.09
N LYS A 502 -1.85 -27.02 20.53
CA LYS A 502 -1.20 -25.97 21.34
C LYS A 502 -0.78 -26.47 22.73
N HIS A 503 -1.56 -27.37 23.34
CA HIS A 503 -1.32 -27.85 24.70
C HIS A 503 -0.52 -29.17 24.77
N ALA A 504 -0.26 -29.85 23.65
CA ALA A 504 0.51 -31.10 23.63
C ALA A 504 1.97 -30.98 24.11
N LYS A 505 2.55 -29.76 24.08
CA LYS A 505 3.92 -29.47 24.52
C LYS A 505 4.02 -28.45 25.66
N ALA A 506 2.89 -28.03 26.23
CA ALA A 506 2.86 -26.99 27.25
C ALA A 506 2.11 -27.47 28.51
N ASP A 507 2.70 -27.23 29.68
CA ASP A 507 2.09 -27.54 30.96
C ASP A 507 1.15 -26.42 31.40
N ALA A 508 -0.04 -26.79 31.85
CA ALA A 508 -1.00 -25.85 32.42
C ALA A 508 -0.59 -25.44 33.84
N ILE A 509 -0.57 -24.14 34.12
CA ILE A 509 -0.53 -23.60 35.48
C ILE A 509 -1.96 -23.47 35.97
N VAL A 510 -2.31 -24.24 37.00
CA VAL A 510 -3.67 -24.36 37.49
C VAL A 510 -3.81 -23.69 38.85
N ALA A 511 -4.92 -22.99 39.07
CA ALA A 511 -5.24 -22.37 40.34
C ALA A 511 -5.47 -23.43 41.44
N PRO A 512 -4.65 -23.47 42.51
CA PRO A 512 -4.82 -24.43 43.61
C PRO A 512 -5.97 -24.05 44.55
N VAL A 513 -6.41 -22.79 44.50
CA VAL A 513 -7.45 -22.20 45.35
C VAL A 513 -8.35 -21.27 44.52
N LYS A 514 -9.59 -21.09 44.97
CA LYS A 514 -10.47 -20.04 44.44
C LYS A 514 -9.93 -18.68 44.92
N GLY A 515 -10.08 -17.63 44.12
CA GLY A 515 -9.69 -16.28 44.54
C GLY A 515 -9.65 -15.26 43.42
N GLN A 516 -8.86 -14.20 43.61
CA GLN A 516 -8.62 -13.17 42.61
C GLN A 516 -7.13 -13.17 42.20
N VAL A 517 -6.83 -13.22 40.91
CA VAL A 517 -5.44 -13.35 40.40
C VAL A 517 -4.72 -12.01 40.38
N PHE A 518 -3.46 -11.99 40.83
CA PHE A 518 -2.53 -10.86 40.71
C PHE A 518 -1.18 -11.36 40.19
N TRP A 519 -0.72 -10.86 39.06
CA TRP A 519 0.42 -11.42 38.34
C TRP A 519 1.77 -11.08 38.97
N GLU A 520 2.15 -9.81 39.05
CA GLU A 520 3.45 -9.42 39.63
C GLU A 520 3.32 -8.13 40.43
N PHE A 521 3.60 -8.17 41.74
CA PHE A 521 3.71 -6.98 42.59
C PHE A 521 5.12 -6.39 42.46
N GLN A 522 5.22 -5.07 42.28
CA GLN A 522 6.50 -4.37 42.16
C GLN A 522 7.02 -3.99 43.56
N GLY A 523 7.80 -4.88 44.17
CA GLY A 523 8.59 -4.61 45.38
C GLY A 523 7.84 -4.64 46.72
N ASP A 524 8.58 -4.89 47.79
CA ASP A 524 8.07 -4.94 49.16
C ASP A 524 7.96 -3.52 49.75
N GLY A 525 6.89 -2.79 49.41
CA GLY A 525 6.56 -1.51 50.05
C GLY A 525 5.97 -0.42 49.16
N GLU A 526 5.85 -0.63 47.85
CA GLU A 526 5.26 0.35 46.93
C GLU A 526 3.82 -0.05 46.53
N ALA A 527 2.88 0.89 46.59
CA ALA A 527 1.51 0.70 46.13
C ALA A 527 1.43 0.85 44.59
N ALA A 528 2.03 -0.08 43.85
CA ALA A 528 2.01 -0.11 42.40
C ALA A 528 0.99 -1.13 41.85
N PRO A 529 0.33 -0.86 40.70
CA PRO A 529 -0.53 -1.84 40.04
C PRO A 529 0.25 -3.10 39.66
N ALA A 530 -0.33 -4.28 39.89
CA ALA A 530 0.29 -5.53 39.48
C ALA A 530 0.31 -5.66 37.95
N VAL A 531 1.41 -6.16 37.39
CA VAL A 531 1.69 -6.20 35.95
C VAL A 531 1.46 -7.59 35.38
N GLU A 532 0.69 -7.70 34.30
CA GLU A 532 0.54 -8.95 33.55
C GLU A 532 1.84 -9.32 32.81
N PRO A 533 2.22 -10.61 32.77
CA PRO A 533 3.36 -11.04 31.98
C PRO A 533 3.04 -10.99 30.47
N PHE A 534 4.08 -11.01 29.64
CA PHE A 534 3.93 -11.09 28.19
C PHE A 534 4.21 -12.51 27.69
N ILE A 535 3.52 -12.92 26.63
CA ILE A 535 3.78 -14.18 25.94
C ILE A 535 5.23 -14.19 25.46
N GLY A 536 5.97 -15.22 25.87
CA GLY A 536 7.39 -15.39 25.61
C GLY A 536 8.32 -15.07 26.79
N LYS A 537 7.82 -14.55 27.92
CA LYS A 537 8.59 -14.42 29.16
C LYS A 537 9.06 -15.80 29.64
N GLU A 538 10.33 -15.91 29.98
CA GLU A 538 10.91 -17.14 30.54
C GLU A 538 10.85 -17.11 32.06
N TYR A 539 10.47 -18.24 32.65
CA TYR A 539 10.44 -18.48 34.08
C TYR A 539 11.38 -19.62 34.44
N LYS A 540 12.12 -19.47 35.53
CA LYS A 540 12.90 -20.57 36.13
C LYS A 540 11.98 -21.53 36.86
N GLU A 541 12.44 -22.77 37.04
CA GLU A 541 11.74 -23.76 37.86
C GLU A 541 11.56 -23.23 39.29
N GLY A 542 10.31 -23.23 39.76
CA GLY A 542 9.94 -22.73 41.09
C GLY A 542 9.89 -21.20 41.20
N GLU A 543 10.17 -20.46 40.13
CA GLU A 543 10.06 -18.99 40.13
C GLU A 543 8.61 -18.58 40.35
N LYS A 544 8.42 -17.50 41.10
CA LYS A 544 7.09 -16.96 41.34
C LYS A 544 6.43 -16.55 40.02
N PHE A 545 5.25 -17.12 39.76
CA PHE A 545 4.51 -16.88 38.53
C PHE A 545 3.39 -15.85 38.74
N CYS A 546 2.56 -16.04 39.76
CA CYS A 546 1.53 -15.09 40.18
C CYS A 546 1.09 -15.30 41.63
N TYR A 547 0.12 -14.51 42.08
CA TYR A 547 -0.56 -14.60 43.36
C TYR A 547 -2.06 -14.76 43.19
N ILE A 548 -2.70 -15.43 44.14
CA ILE A 548 -4.16 -15.50 44.25
C ILE A 548 -4.58 -14.98 45.61
N LEU A 549 -5.36 -13.89 45.66
CA LEU A 549 -6.02 -13.45 46.89
C LEU A 549 -7.16 -14.42 47.20
N ALA A 550 -6.97 -15.25 48.20
CA ALA A 550 -7.94 -16.26 48.60
C ALA A 550 -9.11 -15.64 49.40
N PRO A 551 -10.28 -16.29 49.46
CA PRO A 551 -11.45 -15.81 50.20
C PRO A 551 -11.22 -15.56 51.70
N TRP A 552 -10.19 -16.18 52.29
CA TRP A 552 -9.79 -15.97 53.69
C TRP A 552 -8.85 -14.78 53.89
N GLY A 553 -8.56 -14.01 52.84
CA GLY A 553 -7.87 -12.72 52.92
C GLY A 553 -6.34 -12.78 52.75
N GLU A 554 -5.78 -13.94 52.43
CA GLU A 554 -4.33 -14.11 52.23
C GLU A 554 -3.99 -14.30 50.75
N PHE A 555 -2.80 -13.83 50.35
CA PHE A 555 -2.23 -14.11 49.04
C PHE A 555 -1.55 -15.48 49.04
N VAL A 556 -1.98 -16.34 48.12
CA VAL A 556 -1.34 -17.62 47.84
C VAL A 556 -0.43 -17.44 46.63
N GLU A 557 0.86 -17.70 46.81
CA GLU A 557 1.84 -17.65 45.74
C GLU A 557 1.77 -18.89 44.85
N ILE A 558 1.77 -18.67 43.54
CA ILE A 558 1.74 -19.71 42.51
C ILE A 558 3.10 -19.73 41.81
N PRO A 559 3.88 -20.81 41.93
CA PRO A 559 5.16 -20.93 41.24
C PRO A 559 5.00 -21.48 39.81
N ALA A 560 5.94 -21.13 38.94
CA ALA A 560 6.21 -21.81 37.67
C ALA A 560 6.90 -23.15 37.97
N ALA A 561 6.12 -24.15 38.38
CA ALA A 561 6.61 -25.38 39.01
C ALA A 561 7.71 -26.12 38.25
N LEU A 562 7.76 -26.03 36.91
CA LEU A 562 8.73 -26.71 36.05
C LEU A 562 9.58 -25.75 35.19
N GLY A 563 9.35 -24.44 35.31
CA GLY A 563 9.98 -23.42 34.47
C GLY A 563 9.65 -23.56 32.98
N GLY A 564 10.09 -22.57 32.19
CA GLY A 564 9.91 -22.55 30.74
C GLY A 564 9.36 -21.22 30.22
N LYS A 565 8.97 -21.23 28.95
CA LYS A 565 8.49 -20.06 28.22
C LYS A 565 6.97 -19.95 28.30
N LEU A 566 6.45 -18.82 28.74
CA LEU A 566 5.00 -18.54 28.77
C LEU A 566 4.45 -18.49 27.35
N VAL A 567 3.49 -19.35 27.01
CA VAL A 567 2.91 -19.45 25.65
C VAL A 567 1.44 -19.04 25.57
N GLU A 568 0.72 -19.04 26.69
CA GLU A 568 -0.69 -18.62 26.74
C GLU A 568 -1.04 -18.07 28.13
N ILE A 569 -1.91 -17.05 28.18
CA ILE A 569 -2.47 -16.48 29.41
C ILE A 569 -3.99 -16.59 29.34
N ASN A 570 -4.58 -17.26 30.33
CA ASN A 570 -6.01 -17.58 30.37
C ASN A 570 -6.77 -16.76 31.43
N ALA A 571 -6.05 -16.16 32.39
CA ALA A 571 -6.61 -15.29 33.41
C ALA A 571 -6.05 -13.85 33.31
N LYS A 572 -6.94 -12.85 33.26
CA LYS A 572 -6.55 -11.43 33.32
C LYS A 572 -6.22 -11.00 34.74
N GLN A 573 -5.40 -9.97 34.89
CA GLN A 573 -5.12 -9.29 36.15
C GLN A 573 -6.42 -8.90 36.84
N GLY A 574 -6.57 -9.33 38.10
CA GLY A 574 -7.74 -9.07 38.92
C GLY A 574 -8.98 -9.91 38.58
N SER A 575 -8.88 -10.92 37.70
CA SER A 575 -10.01 -11.81 37.43
C SER A 575 -10.32 -12.73 38.62
N LYS A 576 -11.60 -13.06 38.80
CA LYS A 576 -12.04 -14.07 39.76
C LYS A 576 -11.94 -15.45 39.11
N ILE A 577 -11.33 -16.38 39.83
CA ILE A 577 -11.05 -17.76 39.40
C ILE A 577 -11.52 -18.75 40.45
N ASN A 578 -11.84 -19.97 40.04
CA ASN A 578 -12.10 -21.11 40.92
C ASN A 578 -10.86 -22.01 41.02
N LYS A 579 -10.85 -22.84 42.06
CA LYS A 579 -9.85 -23.92 42.18
C LYS A 579 -10.01 -24.86 40.98
N GLY A 580 -8.90 -25.15 40.30
CA GLY A 580 -8.88 -26.00 39.11
C GLY A 580 -8.92 -25.23 37.79
N ASP A 581 -9.17 -23.92 37.81
CA ASP A 581 -9.11 -23.10 36.60
C ASP A 581 -7.68 -22.97 36.10
N VAL A 582 -7.48 -23.04 34.78
CA VAL A 582 -6.17 -22.84 34.16
C VAL A 582 -5.88 -21.34 34.07
N LEU A 583 -4.74 -20.94 34.60
CA LEU A 583 -4.28 -19.55 34.63
C LEU A 583 -3.48 -19.17 33.39
N ALA A 584 -2.64 -20.10 32.92
CA ALA A 584 -1.74 -19.93 31.78
C ALA A 584 -1.13 -21.29 31.36
N TYR A 585 -0.42 -21.30 30.24
CA TYR A 585 0.38 -22.42 29.79
C TYR A 585 1.86 -22.05 29.63
N ILE A 586 2.74 -22.90 30.15
CA ILE A 586 4.20 -22.77 29.99
C ILE A 586 4.72 -23.93 29.14
N GLN A 587 5.47 -23.62 28.09
CA GLN A 587 6.20 -24.59 27.29
C GLN A 587 7.60 -24.80 27.89
N ARG A 588 7.95 -26.04 28.21
CA ARG A 588 9.30 -26.36 28.71
C ARG A 588 10.35 -26.10 27.63
N ASN A 589 11.54 -25.68 28.07
CA ASN A 589 12.71 -25.66 27.19
C ASN A 589 13.07 -27.12 26.87
N GLU A 590 13.09 -27.49 25.59
CA GLU A 590 13.54 -28.82 25.15
C GLU A 590 15.00 -29.01 25.61
N LYS A 591 15.31 -30.13 26.28
CA LYS A 591 16.67 -30.48 26.69
C LYS A 591 17.47 -31.04 25.52
#